data_AF-A0A090TEA6-F1
#
_entry.id   AF-A0A090TEA6-F1
#
_cell.length_a   1.000
_cell.length_b   1.000
_cell.length_c   1.000
_cell.angle_alpha   90.00
_cell.angle_beta   90.00
_cell.angle_gamma   90.00
#
_symmetry.space_group_name_H-M   'P 1'
#
loop_
_entity.id
_entity.type
_entity.pdbx_description
1 polymer ?
#
loop_
_entity_poly.entity_id
_entity_poly.type
_entity_poly.pdbx_seq_one_letter_code
_entity_poly.pdbx_strand_id
1 'polypeptide(L)'
;MAAKTEDWQSLKRYDGQLRELLDTHRPFLKDPRLAPEIERARRAHLSAYEALSVATSKLKQKLDSSDAEKERAMAYQLAMTLE
;
A
#
# COMPACT_ATOMS: atom_id res chain seq x y z
N MET A 1 0.01 -8.80 -12.42
CA MET A 1 0.96 -8.55 -11.31
C MET A 1 0.14 -8.08 -10.13
N ALA A 2 0.29 -8.66 -8.93
CA ALA A 2 -0.60 -8.41 -7.78
C ALA A 2 -0.75 -6.91 -7.40
N ALA A 3 0.30 -6.09 -7.60
CA ALA A 3 0.24 -4.63 -7.43
C ALA A 3 -0.68 -3.92 -8.45
N LYS A 4 -0.82 -4.44 -9.68
CA LYS A 4 -1.77 -3.93 -10.69
C LYS A 4 -3.22 -4.31 -10.38
N THR A 5 -3.43 -5.32 -9.54
CA THR A 5 -4.76 -5.83 -9.19
C THR A 5 -5.20 -5.40 -7.79
N GLU A 6 -4.44 -4.50 -7.14
CA GLU A 6 -4.70 -4.01 -5.77
C GLU A 6 -4.82 -5.15 -4.72
N ASP A 7 -4.23 -6.31 -5.00
CA ASP A 7 -4.24 -7.46 -4.09
C ASP A 7 -3.08 -7.35 -3.08
N TRP A 8 -3.29 -6.46 -2.12
CA TRP A 8 -2.32 -6.12 -1.08
C TRP A 8 -2.04 -7.29 -0.12
N GLN A 9 -2.99 -8.20 0.08
CA GLN A 9 -2.80 -9.39 0.92
C GLN A 9 -1.84 -10.38 0.28
N SER A 10 -2.04 -10.67 -1.01
CA SER A 10 -1.12 -11.52 -1.76
C SER A 10 0.28 -10.89 -1.83
N LEU A 11 0.37 -9.57 -2.01
CA LEU A 11 1.66 -8.85 -2.03
C LEU A 11 2.42 -9.00 -0.70
N LYS A 12 1.73 -8.79 0.43
CA LYS A 12 2.30 -8.99 1.77
C LYS A 12 2.80 -10.43 1.98
N ARG A 13 2.06 -11.43 1.49
CA ARG A 13 2.47 -12.84 1.57
C ARG A 13 3.75 -13.10 0.77
N TYR A 14 3.83 -12.58 -0.45
CA TYR A 14 5.03 -12.73 -1.29
C TYR A 14 6.23 -12.00 -0.71
N ASP A 15 6.06 -10.79 -0.17
CA ASP A 15 7.13 -10.08 0.52
C ASP A 15 7.64 -10.84 1.77
N GLY A 16 6.74 -11.50 2.50
CA GLY A 16 7.09 -12.36 3.63
C GLY A 16 7.92 -13.58 3.22
N GLN A 17 7.46 -14.31 2.20
CA GLN A 17 8.19 -15.46 1.65
C GLN A 17 9.56 -15.07 1.08
N LEU A 18 9.62 -13.92 0.40
CA LEU A 18 10.87 -13.39 -0.12
C LEU A 18 11.84 -13.05 1.02
N ARG A 19 11.37 -12.39 2.09
CA ARG A 19 12.20 -12.07 3.25
C ARG A 19 12.77 -13.32 3.91
N GLU A 20 11.96 -14.35 4.10
CA GLU A 20 12.39 -15.63 4.70
C GLU A 20 13.45 -16.34 3.83
N LEU A 21 13.27 -16.30 2.51
CA LEU A 21 14.21 -16.87 1.55
C LEU A 21 15.54 -16.09 1.53
N LEU A 22 15.48 -14.76 1.56
CA LEU A 22 16.67 -13.90 1.62
C LEU A 22 17.41 -14.05 2.96
N ASP A 23 16.70 -14.31 4.06
CA ASP A 23 17.30 -14.52 5.38
C ASP A 23 18.00 -15.88 5.48
N THR A 24 17.33 -16.94 5.00
CA THR A 24 17.87 -18.32 4.95
C THR A 24 19.06 -18.43 4.02
N HIS A 25 19.05 -17.70 2.90
CA HIS A 25 20.08 -17.76 1.86
C HIS A 25 20.95 -16.50 1.80
N ARG A 26 21.15 -15.83 2.94
CA ARG A 26 21.98 -14.63 3.08
C ARG A 26 23.39 -14.74 2.45
N PRO A 27 24.09 -15.89 2.45
CA PRO A 27 25.38 -16.05 1.78
C PRO A 27 25.32 -15.88 0.25
N PHE A 28 24.21 -16.26 -0.37
CA PHE A 28 24.00 -16.22 -1.81
C PHE A 28 23.64 -14.82 -2.32
N LEU A 29 23.28 -13.89 -1.42
CA LEU A 29 23.00 -12.49 -1.77
C LEU A 29 24.23 -11.73 -2.26
N LYS A 30 25.44 -12.24 -1.97
CA LYS A 30 26.70 -11.71 -2.47
C LYS A 30 27.12 -12.32 -3.80
N ASP A 31 26.33 -13.26 -4.35
CA ASP A 31 26.61 -13.83 -5.66
C ASP A 31 26.30 -12.79 -6.75
N PRO A 32 27.31 -12.33 -7.53
CA PRO A 32 27.12 -11.37 -8.60
C PRO A 32 26.16 -11.87 -9.69
N ARG A 33 25.90 -13.18 -9.78
CA ARG A 33 24.90 -13.76 -10.70
C ARG A 33 23.46 -13.51 -10.26
N LEU A 34 23.23 -13.35 -8.96
CA LEU A 34 21.90 -13.08 -8.38
C LEU A 34 21.64 -11.58 -8.19
N ALA A 35 22.68 -10.75 -8.23
CA ALA A 35 22.58 -9.29 -8.17
C ALA A 35 21.53 -8.66 -9.11
N PRO A 36 21.43 -9.01 -10.41
CA PRO A 36 20.42 -8.41 -11.29
C PRO A 36 18.99 -8.76 -10.86
N GLU A 37 18.76 -9.97 -10.36
CA GLU A 37 17.42 -10.42 -9.97
C GLU A 37 17.00 -9.89 -8.60
N ILE A 38 17.96 -9.73 -7.68
CA ILE A 38 17.76 -9.02 -6.42
C ILE A 38 17.38 -7.56 -6.69
N GLU A 39 18.09 -6.88 -7.60
CA GLU A 39 17.77 -5.50 -7.99
C GLU A 39 16.42 -5.40 -8.73
N ARG A 40 16.05 -6.42 -9.49
CA ARG A 40 14.72 -6.49 -10.11
C ARG A 40 13.62 -6.66 -9.07
N ALA A 41 13.79 -7.55 -8.10
CA ALA A 41 12.85 -7.75 -7.00
C ALA A 41 12.72 -6.49 -6.13
N ARG A 42 13.84 -5.83 -5.82
CA ARG A 42 13.86 -4.56 -5.09
C ARG A 42 13.08 -3.46 -5.81
N ARG A 43 13.28 -3.30 -7.12
CA ARG A 43 12.53 -2.31 -7.92
C ARG A 43 11.03 -2.62 -7.96
N ALA A 44 10.67 -3.90 -8.08
CA ALA A 44 9.27 -4.32 -8.04
C ALA A 44 8.62 -4.01 -6.67
N HIS A 45 9.34 -4.27 -5.56
CA HIS A 45 8.88 -3.93 -4.22
C HIS A 45 8.72 -2.42 -4.03
N LEU A 46 9.68 -1.61 -4.48
CA LEU A 46 9.62 -0.16 -4.40
C LEU A 46 8.41 0.40 -5.16
N SER A 47 8.18 -0.08 -6.39
CA SER A 47 7.02 0.31 -7.20
C SER A 47 5.69 -0.09 -6.56
N ALA A 48 5.61 -1.28 -5.94
CA ALA A 48 4.43 -1.70 -5.20
C ALA A 48 4.19 -0.84 -3.95
N TYR A 49 5.26 -0.47 -3.24
CA TYR A 49 5.20 0.42 -2.07
C TYR A 49 4.72 1.83 -2.44
N GLU A 50 5.23 2.40 -3.55
CA GLU A 50 4.76 3.68 -4.07
C GLU A 50 3.28 3.64 -4.46
N ALA A 51 2.86 2.58 -5.16
CA ALA A 51 1.46 2.38 -5.52
C ALA A 51 0.56 2.30 -4.27
N LEU A 52 0.99 1.59 -3.23
CA LEU A 52 0.27 1.49 -1.96
C LEU A 52 0.21 2.84 -1.24
N SER A 53 1.29 3.62 -1.24
CA SER A 53 1.36 4.96 -0.63
C SER A 53 0.39 5.93 -1.31
N VAL A 54 0.33 5.91 -2.64
CA VAL A 54 -0.62 6.71 -3.42
C VAL A 54 -2.07 6.28 -3.14
N ALA A 55 -2.34 4.97 -3.12
CA ALA A 55 -3.67 4.45 -2.82
C ALA A 55 -4.13 4.84 -1.41
N THR A 56 -3.22 4.75 -0.43
CA THR A 56 -3.46 5.15 0.97
C THR A 56 -3.73 6.64 1.09
N SER A 57 -2.96 7.47 0.39
CA SER A 57 -3.16 8.93 0.37
C SER A 57 -4.52 9.31 -0.24
N LYS A 58 -4.94 8.63 -1.32
CA LYS A 58 -6.27 8.82 -1.92
C LYS A 58 -7.40 8.37 -1.00
N LEU A 59 -7.24 7.25 -0.31
CA LEU A 59 -8.21 6.79 0.69
C LEU A 59 -8.35 7.79 1.84
N LYS A 60 -7.24 8.34 2.31
CA LYS A 60 -7.25 9.36 3.36
C LYS A 60 -7.98 10.64 2.93
N GLN A 61 -7.70 11.13 1.72
CA GLN A 61 -8.43 12.28 1.17
C GLN A 61 -9.95 12.03 1.05
N LYS A 62 -10.35 10.81 0.65
CA LYS A 62 -11.77 10.44 0.60
C LYS A 62 -12.42 10.42 1.97
N LEU A 63 -11.73 9.91 2.99
CA LEU A 63 -12.21 9.93 4.37
C LEU A 63 -12.41 11.36 4.87
N ASP A 64 -11.40 12.23 4.68
CA ASP A 64 -11.47 13.64 5.10
C ASP A 64 -12.65 14.37 4.41
N SER A 65 -12.88 14.12 3.12
CA SER A 65 -14.04 14.68 2.42
C SER A 65 -15.39 14.14 2.93
N SER A 66 -15.45 12.85 3.25
CA SER A 66 -16.67 12.22 3.77
C SER A 66 -17.02 12.74 5.16
N ASP A 67 -16.03 13.00 6.01
CA ASP A 67 -16.24 13.59 7.33
C ASP A 67 -16.74 15.04 7.22
N ALA A 68 -16.18 15.83 6.31
CA ALA A 68 -16.66 17.19 6.04
C ALA A 68 -18.09 17.24 5.51
N GLU A 69 -18.48 16.28 4.65
CA GLU A 69 -19.87 16.16 4.18
C GLU A 69 -20.82 15.75 5.29
N LYS A 70 -20.40 14.83 6.16
CA LYS A 70 -21.18 14.39 7.32
C LYS A 70 -21.39 15.52 8.32
N GLU A 71 -20.35 16.31 8.60
CA GLU A 71 -20.43 17.47 9.49
C GLU A 71 -21.39 18.53 8.94
N ARG A 72 -21.33 18.80 7.63
CA ARG A 72 -22.31 19.69 6.97
C ARG A 72 -23.74 19.15 7.05
N ALA A 73 -23.96 17.87 6.77
CA ALA A 73 -25.28 17.26 6.86
C ALA A 73 -25.87 17.35 8.27
N MET A 74 -25.05 17.12 9.31
CA MET A 74 -25.45 17.29 10.70
C MET A 74 -25.80 18.75 11.03
N ALA A 75 -24.99 19.72 10.56
CA ALA A 75 -25.27 21.13 10.76
C ALA A 75 -26.60 21.56 10.11
N TYR A 76 -26.88 21.07 8.89
CA TYR A 76 -28.17 21.31 8.23
C TYR A 76 -29.35 20.68 8.97
N GLN A 77 -29.23 19.43 9.44
CA GLN A 77 -30.28 18.79 10.25
C GLN A 77 -30.52 19.53 11.57
N LEU A 78 -29.46 20.01 12.23
CA LEU A 78 -29.58 20.75 13.48
C LEU A 78 -30.26 22.12 13.27
N ALA A 79 -29.88 22.83 12.20
CA ALA A 79 -30.52 24.10 11.85
C ALA A 79 -32.01 23.93 11.54
N MET A 80 -32.37 22.89 10.80
CA MET A 80 -33.75 22.59 10.40
C MET A 80 -34.63 22.07 11.57
N THR A 81 -34.02 21.62 12.66
CA THR A 81 -34.74 21.22 13.90
C THR A 81 -34.88 22.37 14.92
N LEU A 82 -34.23 23.50 14.66
CA LEU A 82 -34.30 24.73 15.47
C LEU A 82 -35.21 25.81 14.85
N GLU A 83 -35.75 25.60 13.64
CA GLU A 83 -36.88 26.33 13.06
C GLU A 83 -38.23 25.74 13.55
#